data_AF-A0A537Q9J8-F1
#
_entry.id   AF-A0A537Q9J8-F1
#
_cell.length_a   1.000
_cell.length_b   1.000
_cell.length_c   1.000
_cell.angle_alpha   90.00
_cell.angle_beta   90.00
_cell.angle_gamma   90.00
#
_symmetry.space_group_name_H-M   'P 1'
#
loop_
_entity.id
_entity.type
_entity.pdbx_description
1 polymer ?
#
loop_
_entity_poly.entity_id
_entity_poly.type
_entity_poly.pdbx_seq_one_letter_code
_entity_poly.pdbx_strand_id
1 'polypeptide(L)'
;MGRLTLRRMRIAESDLAALERAVQSLEHPGLAARLAGLVGRPIELLGRALPESASQAIAAATAKGLQAALKVALLTIRRSPAGGSQLLHKYLAMASGAAGGTFGLATLPLELPVSTIIMLRSIAEIARSEGENLSDPEAALSCVQVFALGGRTGTGELEGGYFAVRGMLAKSVTEAARYIAERGIIEEGAPVLVRFLGQVASRFGVVVTQKLGAQAIPVIGALGGAAVNYA
;
A
#
# COMPACT_ATOMS: atom_id res chain seq x y z
N MET A 1 21.11 33.34 23.71
CA MET A 1 20.48 32.01 23.83
C MET A 1 18.99 32.12 23.59
N GLY A 2 18.52 31.82 22.37
CA GLY A 2 17.09 31.79 22.03
C GLY A 2 16.48 30.45 22.42
N ARG A 3 15.46 30.46 23.27
CA ARG A 3 14.68 29.26 23.62
C ARG A 3 13.83 28.88 22.42
N LEU A 4 14.10 27.73 21.82
CA LEU A 4 13.19 27.04 20.90
C LEU A 4 11.99 26.55 21.73
N THR A 5 10.93 27.34 21.78
CA THR A 5 9.61 26.86 22.21
C THR A 5 9.12 25.84 21.21
N LEU A 6 9.33 24.56 21.51
CA LEU A 6 8.58 23.45 20.91
C LEU A 6 7.09 23.74 21.15
N ARG A 7 6.40 24.21 20.12
CA ARG A 7 4.94 24.36 20.09
C ARG A 7 4.37 22.96 20.35
N ARG A 8 3.88 22.70 21.57
CA ARG A 8 3.14 21.47 21.86
C ARG A 8 2.02 21.35 20.82
N MET A 9 2.11 20.39 19.91
CA MET A 9 0.96 19.93 19.15
C MET A 9 -0.04 19.44 20.19
N ARG A 10 -1.08 20.22 20.46
CA ARG A 10 -2.24 19.75 21.21
C ARG A 10 -3.04 18.86 20.25
N ILE A 11 -2.82 17.56 20.34
CA ILE A 11 -3.66 16.56 19.68
C ILE A 11 -5.02 16.58 20.38
N ALA A 12 -6.12 16.59 19.62
CA ALA A 12 -7.45 16.53 20.20
C ALA A 12 -7.66 15.19 20.91
N GLU A 13 -8.46 15.15 21.96
CA GLU A 13 -8.69 13.94 22.75
C GLU A 13 -9.32 12.81 21.91
N SER A 14 -10.17 13.18 20.93
CA SER A 14 -10.72 12.26 19.92
C SER A 14 -9.64 11.61 19.06
N ASP A 15 -8.65 12.39 18.64
CA ASP A 15 -7.59 11.96 17.75
C ASP A 15 -6.61 11.05 18.50
N LEU A 16 -6.32 11.39 19.76
CA LEU A 16 -5.54 10.54 20.64
C LEU A 16 -6.21 9.17 20.84
N ALA A 17 -7.51 9.16 21.14
CA ALA A 17 -8.28 7.92 21.27
C ALA A 17 -8.34 7.12 19.95
N ALA A 18 -8.34 7.80 18.79
CA ALA A 18 -8.26 7.14 17.48
C ALA A 18 -6.88 6.50 17.24
N LEU A 19 -5.80 7.20 17.60
CA LEU A 19 -4.44 6.69 17.51
C LEU A 19 -4.23 5.48 18.45
N GLU A 20 -4.74 5.54 19.68
CA GLU A 20 -4.67 4.42 20.62
C GLU A 20 -5.39 3.18 20.07
N ARG A 21 -6.59 3.35 19.51
CA ARG A 21 -7.32 2.25 18.85
C ARG A 21 -6.54 1.69 17.65
N ALA A 22 -5.91 2.56 16.85
CA ALA A 22 -5.09 2.13 15.72
C ALA A 22 -3.88 1.32 16.19
N VAL A 23 -3.17 1.77 17.22
CA VAL A 23 -2.04 1.04 17.84
C VAL A 23 -2.49 -0.31 18.37
N GLN A 24 -3.58 -0.36 19.14
CA GLN A 24 -4.11 -1.64 19.62
C GLN A 24 -4.44 -2.61 18.49
N SER A 25 -5.08 -2.14 17.42
CA SER A 25 -5.42 -2.97 16.25
C SER A 25 -4.18 -3.48 15.49
N LEU A 26 -3.10 -2.71 15.46
CA LEU A 26 -1.88 -3.04 14.72
C LEU A 26 -0.92 -3.92 15.54
N GLU A 27 -0.82 -3.69 16.86
CA GLU A 27 0.08 -4.40 17.75
C GLU A 27 -0.51 -5.70 18.31
N HIS A 28 -1.85 -5.80 18.36
CA HIS A 28 -2.56 -6.99 18.81
C HIS A 28 -3.38 -7.60 17.68
N PRO A 29 -2.73 -8.07 16.59
CA PRO A 29 -3.44 -8.61 15.44
C PRO A 29 -4.24 -9.85 15.85
N GLY A 30 -5.44 -9.97 15.28
CA GLY A 30 -6.30 -11.14 15.45
C GLY A 30 -5.66 -12.44 14.91
N LEU A 31 -6.28 -13.56 15.23
CA LEU A 31 -5.75 -14.91 14.98
C LEU A 31 -5.44 -15.17 13.48
N ALA A 32 -6.28 -14.66 12.57
CA ALA A 32 -6.06 -14.76 11.12
C ALA A 32 -4.80 -13.99 10.66
N ALA A 33 -4.55 -12.80 11.20
CA ALA A 33 -3.36 -12.00 10.88
C ALA A 33 -2.08 -12.61 11.48
N ARG A 34 -2.18 -13.25 12.66
CA ARG A 34 -1.07 -14.03 13.24
C ARG A 34 -0.75 -15.28 12.41
N LEU A 35 -1.76 -16.02 11.96
CA LEU A 35 -1.60 -17.17 11.08
C LEU A 35 -1.00 -16.77 9.72
N ALA A 36 -1.46 -15.67 9.12
CA ALA A 36 -0.86 -15.12 7.91
C ALA A 36 0.62 -14.73 8.12
N GLY A 37 0.96 -14.15 9.28
CA GLY A 37 2.35 -13.83 9.65
C GLY A 37 3.25 -15.06 9.85
N LEU A 38 2.69 -16.19 10.29
CA LEU A 38 3.43 -17.46 10.42
C LEU A 38 3.72 -18.10 9.07
N VAL A 39 2.78 -18.02 8.12
CA VAL A 39 2.99 -18.42 6.71
C VAL A 39 3.97 -17.45 6.01
N GLY A 40 4.05 -16.20 6.49
CA GLY A 40 4.98 -15.14 6.07
C GLY A 40 6.47 -15.46 6.18
N ARG A 41 6.90 -16.08 7.29
CA ARG A 41 8.32 -16.27 7.63
C ARG A 41 9.12 -17.10 6.60
N PRO A 42 8.61 -18.23 6.04
CA PRO A 42 9.33 -18.95 4.98
C PRO A 42 9.35 -18.22 3.62
N ILE A 43 8.55 -17.17 3.41
CA ILE A 43 8.45 -16.45 2.13
C ILE A 43 9.58 -15.43 1.95
N GLU A 44 10.12 -14.88 3.03
CA GLU A 44 11.30 -13.99 2.96
C GLU A 44 12.51 -14.70 2.35
N LEU A 45 12.60 -16.03 2.50
CA LEU A 45 13.64 -16.85 1.86
C LEU A 45 13.31 -17.16 0.39
N LEU A 46 12.03 -17.37 0.06
CA LEU A 46 11.57 -17.65 -1.31
C LEU A 46 11.69 -16.43 -2.24
N GLY A 47 11.53 -15.22 -1.71
CA GLY A 47 11.75 -13.97 -2.44
C GLY A 47 13.16 -13.85 -3.03
N ARG A 48 14.17 -14.49 -2.42
CA ARG A 48 15.55 -14.54 -2.95
C ARG A 48 15.78 -15.63 -4.00
N ALA A 49 14.84 -16.57 -4.16
CA ALA A 49 14.92 -17.69 -5.09
C ALA A 49 14.07 -17.52 -6.36
N LEU A 50 13.35 -16.40 -6.49
CA LEU A 50 12.60 -16.07 -7.70
C LEU A 50 13.57 -15.81 -8.87
N PRO A 51 13.34 -16.41 -10.05
CA PRO A 51 14.09 -16.07 -11.26
C PRO A 51 14.00 -14.57 -11.55
N GLU A 52 15.09 -14.00 -12.08
CA GLU A 52 15.17 -12.55 -12.35
C GLU A 52 14.03 -12.05 -13.24
N SER A 53 13.62 -12.87 -14.23
CA SER A 53 12.49 -12.58 -15.12
C SER A 53 11.15 -12.45 -14.38
N ALA A 54 10.90 -13.28 -13.36
CA ALA A 54 9.68 -13.21 -12.55
C ALA A 54 9.68 -11.94 -11.67
N SER A 55 10.83 -11.63 -11.05
CA SER A 55 11.00 -10.40 -10.26
C SER A 55 10.77 -9.14 -11.11
N GLN A 56 11.36 -9.08 -12.31
CA GLN A 56 11.16 -7.97 -13.25
C GLN A 56 9.69 -7.86 -13.71
N ALA A 57 9.03 -8.98 -13.99
CA ALA A 57 7.61 -8.98 -14.37
C ALA A 57 6.70 -8.47 -13.25
N ILE A 58 6.95 -8.89 -12.01
CA ILE A 58 6.21 -8.42 -10.82
C ILE A 58 6.45 -6.92 -10.61
N ALA A 59 7.70 -6.45 -10.70
CA ALA A 59 8.03 -5.04 -10.56
C ALA A 59 7.35 -4.18 -11.64
N ALA A 60 7.38 -4.63 -12.90
CA ALA A 60 6.72 -3.95 -14.01
C ALA A 60 5.19 -3.91 -13.84
N ALA A 61 4.57 -5.03 -13.46
CA ALA A 61 3.14 -5.11 -13.19
C ALA A 61 2.73 -4.20 -12.02
N THR A 62 3.53 -4.16 -10.95
CA THR A 62 3.32 -3.30 -9.78
C THR A 62 3.41 -1.82 -10.17
N ALA A 63 4.45 -1.42 -10.91
CA ALA A 63 4.61 -0.05 -11.38
C ALA A 63 3.44 0.38 -12.28
N LYS A 64 3.03 -0.46 -13.21
CA LYS A 64 1.89 -0.20 -14.11
C LYS A 64 0.57 -0.12 -13.33
N GLY A 65 0.37 -0.97 -12.32
CA GLY A 65 -0.79 -0.93 -11.43
C GLY A 65 -0.85 0.36 -10.62
N LEU A 66 0.25 0.79 -10.03
CA LEU A 66 0.35 2.07 -9.31
C LEU A 66 0.15 3.27 -10.23
N GLN A 67 0.68 3.24 -11.45
CA GLN A 67 0.46 4.29 -12.44
C GLN A 67 -1.01 4.37 -12.85
N ALA A 68 -1.65 3.23 -13.12
CA ALA A 68 -3.08 3.17 -13.42
C ALA A 68 -3.91 3.68 -12.24
N ALA A 69 -3.58 3.26 -11.01
CA ALA A 69 -4.24 3.69 -9.80
C ALA A 69 -4.09 5.19 -9.58
N LEU A 70 -2.90 5.76 -9.74
CA LEU A 70 -2.66 7.21 -9.66
C LEU A 70 -3.45 7.96 -10.74
N LYS A 71 -3.42 7.50 -12.00
CA LYS A 71 -4.17 8.13 -13.10
C LYS A 71 -5.66 8.13 -12.80
N VAL A 72 -6.22 6.99 -12.36
CA VAL A 72 -7.63 6.89 -11.95
C VAL A 72 -7.91 7.78 -10.74
N ALA A 73 -7.06 7.77 -9.71
CA ALA A 73 -7.22 8.61 -8.53
C ALA A 73 -7.24 10.09 -8.92
N LEU A 74 -6.22 10.60 -9.59
CA LEU A 74 -6.13 12.01 -10.00
C LEU A 74 -7.30 12.43 -10.92
N LEU A 75 -7.78 11.55 -11.79
CA LEU A 75 -8.89 11.86 -12.72
C LEU A 75 -10.28 11.76 -12.08
N THR A 76 -10.47 10.88 -11.07
CA THR A 76 -11.80 10.56 -10.53
C THR A 76 -12.07 11.11 -9.14
N ILE A 77 -11.03 11.48 -8.39
CA ILE A 77 -11.14 12.05 -7.05
C ILE A 77 -11.97 13.34 -7.05
N ARG A 78 -11.83 14.18 -8.09
CA ARG A 78 -12.60 15.42 -8.24
C ARG A 78 -14.08 15.21 -8.54
N ARG A 79 -14.47 13.99 -8.98
CA ARG A 79 -15.81 13.69 -9.53
C ARG A 79 -16.66 12.76 -8.66
N SER A 80 -16.09 12.14 -7.61
CA SER A 80 -16.90 11.30 -6.72
C SER A 80 -17.64 12.14 -5.68
N PRO A 81 -18.97 11.99 -5.55
CA PRO A 81 -19.71 12.47 -4.39
C PRO A 81 -19.11 11.87 -3.11
N ALA A 82 -19.10 12.62 -2.02
CA ALA A 82 -18.80 12.07 -0.70
C ALA A 82 -19.91 11.08 -0.33
N GLY A 83 -19.57 9.82 0.01
CA GLY A 83 -20.56 8.85 0.49
C GLY A 83 -20.37 7.39 0.07
N GLY A 84 -19.19 6.97 -0.38
CA GLY A 84 -18.87 5.56 -0.54
C GLY A 84 -18.83 4.85 0.82
N SER A 85 -19.44 3.66 0.89
CA SER A 85 -19.38 2.87 2.12
C SER A 85 -17.99 2.27 2.27
N GLN A 86 -17.28 2.67 3.32
CA GLN A 86 -15.98 2.10 3.71
C GLN A 86 -16.01 0.56 3.79
N LEU A 87 -17.16 0.00 4.17
CA LEU A 87 -17.39 -1.44 4.18
C LEU A 87 -17.36 -2.03 2.77
N LEU A 88 -17.97 -1.39 1.77
CA LEU A 88 -17.93 -1.85 0.37
C LEU A 88 -16.50 -1.87 -0.16
N HIS A 89 -15.69 -0.86 0.13
CA HIS A 89 -14.28 -0.85 -0.28
C HIS A 89 -13.47 -1.95 0.38
N LYS A 90 -13.71 -2.21 1.68
CA LYS A 90 -13.10 -3.32 2.40
C LYS A 90 -13.52 -4.67 1.82
N TYR A 91 -14.81 -4.87 1.52
CA TYR A 91 -15.32 -6.09 0.90
C TYR A 91 -14.76 -6.30 -0.51
N LEU A 92 -14.74 -5.25 -1.35
CA LEU A 92 -14.17 -5.31 -2.69
C LEU A 92 -12.67 -5.58 -2.67
N ALA A 93 -11.93 -4.98 -1.73
CA ALA A 93 -10.51 -5.27 -1.54
C ALA A 93 -10.30 -6.74 -1.13
N MET A 94 -11.07 -7.24 -0.15
CA MET A 94 -11.02 -8.65 0.28
C MET A 94 -11.40 -9.61 -0.87
N ALA A 95 -12.46 -9.30 -1.61
CA ALA A 95 -12.92 -10.10 -2.75
C ALA A 95 -11.89 -10.11 -3.90
N SER A 96 -11.28 -8.96 -4.21
CA SER A 96 -10.22 -8.87 -5.21
C SER A 96 -8.98 -9.66 -4.80
N GLY A 97 -8.60 -9.63 -3.52
CA GLY A 97 -7.49 -10.41 -2.97
C GLY A 97 -7.76 -11.92 -3.00
N ALA A 98 -9.01 -12.34 -2.76
CA ALA A 98 -9.42 -13.74 -2.82
C ALA A 98 -9.49 -14.27 -4.26
N ALA A 99 -10.10 -13.52 -5.18
CA ALA A 99 -10.20 -13.89 -6.61
C ALA A 99 -8.82 -13.93 -7.29
N GLY A 100 -7.89 -13.07 -6.86
CA GLY A 100 -6.50 -13.11 -7.30
C GLY A 100 -5.71 -14.33 -6.83
N GLY A 101 -6.08 -14.88 -5.67
CA GLY A 101 -5.34 -16.00 -5.05
C GLY A 101 -5.52 -17.34 -5.75
N THR A 102 -6.61 -17.54 -6.50
CA THR A 102 -6.91 -18.84 -7.12
C THR A 102 -6.23 -19.06 -8.47
N PHE A 103 -5.84 -17.99 -9.17
CA PHE A 103 -5.22 -18.06 -10.51
C PHE A 103 -3.72 -17.67 -10.52
N GLY A 104 -3.18 -17.28 -9.36
CA GLY A 104 -1.75 -17.07 -9.16
C GLY A 104 -1.12 -16.02 -10.09
N LEU A 105 0.10 -16.30 -10.56
CA LEU A 105 0.88 -15.39 -11.40
C LEU A 105 0.18 -14.99 -12.72
N ALA A 106 -0.72 -15.82 -13.24
CA ALA A 106 -1.39 -15.58 -14.52
C ALA A 106 -2.37 -14.39 -14.48
N THR A 107 -2.98 -14.12 -13.32
CA THR A 107 -3.93 -13.00 -13.14
C THR A 107 -3.28 -11.72 -12.67
N LEU A 108 -1.99 -11.73 -12.33
CA LEU A 108 -1.27 -10.58 -11.80
C LEU A 108 -1.42 -9.28 -12.62
N PRO A 109 -1.33 -9.31 -13.96
CA PRO A 109 -1.41 -8.08 -14.74
C PRO A 109 -2.77 -7.37 -14.63
N LEU A 110 -3.82 -8.09 -14.24
CA LEU A 110 -5.17 -7.55 -14.05
C LEU A 110 -5.50 -7.33 -12.57
N GLU A 111 -5.13 -8.28 -11.72
CA GLU A 111 -5.46 -8.25 -10.29
C GLU A 111 -4.76 -7.13 -9.54
N LEU A 112 -3.47 -6.89 -9.85
CA LEU A 112 -2.70 -5.84 -9.17
C LEU A 112 -3.27 -4.45 -9.44
N PRO A 113 -3.50 -4.01 -10.71
CA PRO A 113 -4.13 -2.72 -10.95
C PRO A 113 -5.51 -2.59 -10.28
N VAL A 114 -6.37 -3.62 -10.36
CA VAL A 114 -7.73 -3.57 -9.81
C VAL A 114 -7.70 -3.43 -8.29
N SER A 115 -6.98 -4.31 -7.60
CA SER A 115 -6.87 -4.26 -6.13
C SER A 115 -6.20 -2.95 -5.67
N THR A 116 -5.17 -2.48 -6.37
CA THR A 116 -4.48 -1.22 -6.06
C THR A 116 -5.41 -0.01 -6.25
N ILE A 117 -6.23 0.03 -7.31
CA ILE A 117 -7.24 1.08 -7.51
C ILE A 117 -8.26 1.07 -6.38
N ILE A 118 -8.78 -0.10 -5.99
CA ILE A 118 -9.76 -0.22 -4.91
C ILE A 118 -9.17 0.27 -3.58
N MET A 119 -7.96 -0.18 -3.24
CA MET A 119 -7.25 0.24 -2.03
C MET A 119 -6.97 1.75 -2.03
N LEU A 120 -6.45 2.29 -3.12
CA LEU A 120 -6.16 3.72 -3.24
C LEU A 120 -7.43 4.56 -3.12
N ARG A 121 -8.55 4.09 -3.69
CA ARG A 121 -9.84 4.76 -3.57
C ARG A 121 -10.35 4.75 -2.14
N SER A 122 -10.17 3.64 -1.42
CA SER A 122 -10.50 3.56 0.01
C SER A 122 -9.66 4.53 0.84
N ILE A 123 -8.35 4.62 0.56
CA ILE A 123 -7.43 5.54 1.27
C ILE A 123 -7.84 7.00 1.01
N ALA A 124 -8.11 7.35 -0.25
CA ALA A 124 -8.56 8.68 -0.63
C ALA A 124 -9.89 9.04 0.04
N GLU A 125 -10.84 8.11 0.12
CA GLU A 125 -12.11 8.36 0.79
C GLU A 125 -11.95 8.60 2.29
N ILE A 126 -11.10 7.81 2.96
CA ILE A 126 -10.75 8.02 4.38
C ILE A 126 -10.10 9.40 4.58
N ALA A 127 -9.12 9.77 3.75
CA ALA A 127 -8.48 11.08 3.84
C ALA A 127 -9.51 12.21 3.72
N ARG A 128 -10.43 12.09 2.77
CA ARG A 128 -11.51 13.08 2.57
C ARG A 128 -12.48 13.13 3.74
N SER A 129 -12.83 12.00 4.37
CA SER A 129 -13.71 11.98 5.54
C SER A 129 -13.08 12.65 6.75
N GLU A 130 -11.74 12.64 6.84
CA GLU A 130 -10.97 13.38 7.85
C GLU A 130 -10.72 14.85 7.45
N GLY A 131 -11.27 15.32 6.32
CA GLY A 131 -11.22 16.71 5.88
C GLY A 131 -10.12 17.07 4.89
N GLU A 132 -9.35 16.11 4.38
CA GLU A 132 -8.30 16.38 3.38
C GLU A 132 -8.87 16.84 2.03
N ASN A 133 -8.28 17.90 1.47
CA ASN A 133 -8.65 18.41 0.16
C ASN A 133 -7.86 17.70 -0.95
N LEU A 134 -8.42 16.65 -1.51
CA LEU A 134 -7.78 15.88 -2.58
C LEU A 134 -7.72 16.58 -3.95
N SER A 135 -8.21 17.83 -4.05
CA SER A 135 -7.90 18.68 -5.22
C SER A 135 -6.46 19.18 -5.18
N ASP A 136 -5.84 19.18 -3.99
CA ASP A 136 -4.42 19.42 -3.79
C ASP A 136 -3.60 18.21 -4.26
N PRO A 137 -2.69 18.39 -5.24
CA PRO A 137 -1.78 17.33 -5.69
C PRO A 137 -0.97 16.70 -4.54
N GLU A 138 -0.59 17.47 -3.52
CA GLU A 138 0.20 16.97 -2.39
C GLU A 138 -0.61 15.96 -1.55
N ALA A 139 -1.87 16.26 -1.26
CA ALA A 139 -2.78 15.35 -0.56
C ALA A 139 -3.06 14.08 -1.39
N ALA A 140 -3.28 14.22 -2.70
CA ALA A 140 -3.54 13.09 -3.59
C ALA A 140 -2.31 12.16 -3.72
N LEU A 141 -1.11 12.72 -3.84
CA LEU A 141 0.14 11.96 -3.90
C LEU A 141 0.47 11.30 -2.55
N SER A 142 0.10 11.93 -1.43
CA SER A 142 0.23 11.34 -0.09
C SER A 142 -0.62 10.07 0.07
N CYS A 143 -1.80 10.01 -0.55
CA CYS A 143 -2.61 8.79 -0.59
C CYS A 143 -1.88 7.62 -1.30
N VAL A 144 -1.09 7.91 -2.34
CA VAL A 144 -0.26 6.91 -3.03
C VAL A 144 0.96 6.53 -2.20
N GLN A 145 1.56 7.51 -1.51
CA GLN A 145 2.72 7.29 -0.62
C GLN A 145 2.44 6.21 0.44
N VAL A 146 1.20 6.05 0.90
CA VAL A 146 0.80 5.03 1.88
C VAL A 146 1.25 3.61 1.47
N PHE A 147 1.23 3.27 0.17
CA PHE A 147 1.69 1.96 -0.31
C PHE A 147 3.19 1.71 -0.09
N ALA A 148 3.99 2.77 0.05
CA ALA A 148 5.42 2.70 0.28
C ALA A 148 5.82 2.70 1.76
N LEU A 149 4.89 3.04 2.66
CA LEU A 149 5.12 3.17 4.11
C LEU A 149 4.85 1.86 4.88
N GLY A 150 4.86 0.71 4.19
CA GLY A 150 4.41 -0.60 4.70
C GLY A 150 4.94 -1.06 6.07
N GLY A 151 4.31 -2.11 6.62
CA GLY A 151 4.59 -2.64 7.95
C GLY A 151 5.96 -3.31 8.10
N ARG A 152 6.48 -3.30 9.33
CA ARG A 152 7.84 -3.74 9.73
C ARG A 152 8.34 -4.97 8.97
N THR A 153 9.38 -4.78 8.17
CA THR A 153 10.21 -5.86 7.63
C THR A 153 11.25 -6.27 8.67
N GLY A 154 10.94 -7.33 9.43
CA GLY A 154 11.91 -8.00 10.29
C GLY A 154 12.29 -7.31 11.60
N THR A 155 12.71 -8.13 12.56
CA THR A 155 13.27 -7.73 13.85
C THR A 155 14.67 -7.15 13.63
N GLY A 156 14.80 -5.83 13.49
CA GLY A 156 16.11 -5.17 13.53
C GLY A 156 16.30 -3.94 12.65
N GLU A 157 15.33 -3.52 11.84
CA GLU A 157 15.43 -2.23 11.16
C GLU A 157 15.37 -1.11 12.21
N LEU A 158 16.53 -0.49 12.45
CA LEU A 158 16.73 0.71 13.26
C LEU A 158 15.63 1.72 12.97
N GLU A 159 15.02 2.34 13.99
CA GLU A 159 14.00 3.40 13.86
C GLU A 159 14.35 4.46 12.79
N GLY A 160 15.66 4.72 12.58
CA GLY A 160 16.16 5.61 11.53
C GLY A 160 15.78 5.23 10.10
N GLY A 161 15.58 3.94 9.78
CA GLY A 161 15.20 3.48 8.44
C GLY A 161 13.79 3.93 8.04
N TYR A 162 12.82 3.80 8.94
CA TYR A 162 11.44 4.25 8.71
C TYR A 162 11.38 5.77 8.50
N PHE A 163 12.03 6.54 9.37
CA PHE A 163 12.03 8.00 9.26
C PHE A 163 12.81 8.50 8.04
N ALA A 164 13.90 7.83 7.65
CA ALA A 164 14.63 8.15 6.43
C ALA A 164 13.77 7.93 5.18
N VAL A 165 13.06 6.79 5.10
CA VAL A 165 12.15 6.49 4.00
C VAL A 165 11.02 7.52 3.95
N ARG A 166 10.41 7.82 5.09
CA ARG A 166 9.33 8.81 5.20
C ARG A 166 9.80 10.20 4.75
N GLY A 167 11.00 10.63 5.16
CA GLY A 167 11.59 11.90 4.76
C GLY A 167 11.89 11.97 3.26
N MET A 168 12.48 10.91 2.70
CA MET A 168 12.75 10.82 1.25
C MET A 168 11.45 10.87 0.43
N LEU A 169 10.44 10.09 0.84
CA LEU A 169 9.16 10.05 0.14
C LEU A 169 8.39 11.37 0.28
N ALA A 170 8.46 12.05 1.42
CA ALA A 170 7.83 13.35 1.60
C ALA A 170 8.41 14.37 0.62
N LYS A 171 9.75 14.41 0.48
CA LYS A 171 10.40 15.25 -0.54
C LYS A 171 9.93 14.91 -1.95
N SER A 172 9.85 13.63 -2.30
CA SER A 172 9.36 13.21 -3.62
C SER A 172 7.90 13.58 -3.87
N VAL A 173 7.04 13.51 -2.85
CA VAL A 173 5.64 13.96 -2.92
C VAL A 173 5.58 15.46 -3.20
N THR A 174 6.30 16.28 -2.44
CA THR A 174 6.30 17.74 -2.63
C THR A 174 6.86 18.13 -4.00
N GLU A 175 7.92 17.49 -4.49
CA GLU A 175 8.46 17.75 -5.84
C GLU A 175 7.47 17.36 -6.95
N ALA A 176 6.81 16.21 -6.82
CA ALA A 176 5.79 15.76 -7.76
C ALA A 176 4.54 16.66 -7.73
N ALA A 177 4.11 17.10 -6.55
CA ALA A 177 2.98 18.00 -6.37
C ALA A 177 3.24 19.35 -7.04
N ARG A 178 4.44 19.91 -6.85
CA ARG A 178 4.87 21.15 -7.50
C ARG A 178 4.86 21.03 -9.02
N TYR A 179 5.39 19.92 -9.55
CA TYR A 179 5.36 19.67 -11.00
C TYR A 179 3.92 19.65 -11.54
N ILE A 180 3.00 18.97 -10.86
CA ILE A 180 1.58 18.95 -11.24
C ILE A 180 0.96 20.34 -11.17
N ALA A 181 1.28 21.12 -10.14
CA ALA A 181 0.75 22.48 -9.99
C ALA A 181 1.25 23.44 -11.09
N GLU A 182 2.51 23.31 -11.51
CA GLU A 182 3.14 24.19 -12.51
C GLU A 182 2.82 23.79 -13.96
N ARG A 183 2.74 22.48 -14.24
CA ARG A 183 2.68 21.95 -15.62
C ARG A 183 1.43 21.10 -15.92
N GLY A 184 0.61 20.82 -14.92
CA GLY A 184 -0.53 19.92 -15.04
C GLY A 184 -0.12 18.44 -15.18
N ILE A 185 -1.11 17.57 -15.39
CA ILE A 185 -0.92 16.11 -15.54
C ILE A 185 -0.81 15.72 -17.03
N ILE A 186 -0.55 16.69 -17.91
CA ILE A 186 -0.81 16.55 -19.36
C ILE A 186 0.33 15.77 -20.05
N GLU A 187 1.54 15.78 -19.49
CA GLU A 187 2.66 15.00 -20.05
C GLU A 187 2.65 13.57 -19.51
N GLU A 188 2.24 12.60 -20.35
CA GLU A 188 2.52 11.19 -20.10
C GLU A 188 4.04 10.98 -20.01
N GLY A 189 4.53 10.49 -18.88
CA GLY A 189 5.96 10.20 -18.68
C GLY A 189 6.76 11.27 -17.94
N ALA A 190 6.12 12.26 -17.31
CA ALA A 190 6.79 13.25 -16.45
C ALA A 190 7.86 12.61 -15.53
N PRO A 191 9.16 12.90 -15.72
CA PRO A 191 10.24 12.16 -15.05
C PRO A 191 10.14 12.16 -13.53
N VAL A 192 9.64 13.25 -12.95
CA VAL A 192 9.44 13.39 -11.49
C VAL A 192 8.34 12.44 -10.99
N LEU A 193 7.22 12.33 -11.71
CA LEU A 193 6.14 11.40 -11.37
C LEU A 193 6.55 9.95 -11.58
N VAL A 194 7.27 9.66 -12.66
CA VAL A 194 7.82 8.32 -12.93
C VAL A 194 8.79 7.91 -11.81
N ARG A 195 9.67 8.83 -11.37
CA ARG A 195 10.60 8.57 -10.26
C ARG A 195 9.87 8.33 -8.94
N PHE A 196 8.86 9.16 -8.62
CA PHE A 196 8.01 8.96 -7.44
C PHE A 196 7.31 7.60 -7.47
N LEU A 197 6.66 7.27 -8.59
CA LEU A 197 6.00 5.97 -8.76
C LEU A 197 6.97 4.81 -8.68
N GLY A 198 8.19 4.94 -9.23
CA GLY A 198 9.25 3.94 -9.10
C GLY A 198 9.68 3.72 -7.64
N GLN A 199 9.81 4.79 -6.85
CA GLN A 199 10.09 4.69 -5.42
C GLN A 199 8.97 3.97 -4.67
N VAL A 200 7.70 4.29 -4.96
CA VAL A 200 6.56 3.59 -4.36
C VAL A 200 6.52 2.13 -4.80
N ALA A 201 6.69 1.85 -6.09
CA ALA A 201 6.66 0.51 -6.67
C ALA A 201 7.76 -0.40 -6.11
N SER A 202 8.97 0.12 -5.89
CA SER A 202 10.07 -0.67 -5.30
C SER A 202 9.75 -1.19 -3.89
N ARG A 203 9.00 -0.41 -3.10
CA ARG A 203 8.60 -0.79 -1.74
C ARG A 203 7.33 -1.64 -1.75
N PHE A 204 6.31 -1.22 -2.49
CA PHE A 204 5.07 -1.97 -2.61
C PHE A 204 5.28 -3.34 -3.27
N GLY A 205 6.22 -3.43 -4.21
CA GLY A 205 6.63 -4.67 -4.88
C GLY A 205 7.15 -5.73 -3.93
N VAL A 206 7.75 -5.36 -2.80
CA VAL A 206 8.15 -6.30 -1.73
C VAL A 206 6.91 -6.96 -1.13
N VAL A 207 5.89 -6.17 -0.80
CA VAL A 207 4.62 -6.66 -0.24
C VAL A 207 3.87 -7.55 -1.25
N VAL A 208 3.86 -7.14 -2.53
CA VAL A 208 3.29 -7.94 -3.62
C VAL A 208 4.03 -9.27 -3.77
N THR A 209 5.36 -9.24 -3.72
CA THR A 209 6.18 -10.46 -3.80
C THR A 209 5.93 -11.40 -2.61
N GLN A 210 5.77 -10.85 -1.41
CA GLN A 210 5.39 -11.62 -0.21
C GLN A 210 3.99 -12.24 -0.36
N LYS A 211 3.01 -11.50 -0.89
CA LYS A 211 1.67 -12.02 -1.21
C LYS A 211 1.76 -13.17 -2.20
N LEU A 212 2.55 -13.03 -3.26
CA LEU A 212 2.71 -14.07 -4.27
C LEU A 212 3.44 -15.29 -3.75
N GLY A 213 4.49 -15.09 -2.94
CA GLY A 213 5.14 -16.18 -2.23
C GLY A 213 4.16 -16.93 -1.32
N ALA A 214 3.29 -16.21 -0.60
CA ALA A 214 2.25 -16.83 0.24
C ALA A 214 1.24 -17.64 -0.58
N GLN A 215 0.88 -17.14 -1.76
CA GLN A 215 -0.02 -17.83 -2.70
C GLN A 215 0.67 -19.01 -3.40
N ALA A 216 2.00 -18.97 -3.55
CA ALA A 216 2.79 -20.02 -4.18
C ALA A 216 3.12 -21.18 -3.23
N ILE A 217 3.16 -20.95 -1.92
CA ILE A 217 3.24 -22.05 -0.94
C ILE A 217 1.86 -22.76 -0.95
N PRO A 218 1.79 -24.06 -1.28
CA PRO A 218 0.54 -24.83 -1.31
C PRO A 218 0.03 -25.15 0.10
N VAL A 219 -0.21 -24.12 0.92
CA VAL A 219 -0.67 -24.29 2.31
C VAL A 219 -2.12 -24.81 2.33
N ILE A 220 -2.94 -24.50 1.33
CA ILE A 220 -4.29 -25.07 1.21
C ILE A 220 -4.28 -26.48 0.58
N GLY A 221 -3.29 -26.81 -0.26
CA GLY A 221 -3.09 -28.18 -0.76
C GLY A 221 -2.74 -29.17 0.35
N ALA A 222 -1.99 -28.72 1.37
CA ALA A 222 -1.65 -29.51 2.55
C ALA A 222 -2.79 -29.64 3.57
N LEU A 223 -3.64 -28.61 3.74
CA LEU A 223 -4.84 -28.72 4.59
C LEU A 223 -5.89 -29.66 3.98
N GLY A 224 -6.02 -29.68 2.64
CA GLY A 224 -6.85 -30.66 1.91
C GLY A 224 -6.28 -32.08 1.95
N GLY A 225 -4.96 -32.26 1.80
CA GLY A 225 -4.33 -33.58 1.91
C GLY A 225 -4.36 -34.19 3.31
N ALA A 226 -4.33 -33.37 4.36
CA ALA A 226 -4.43 -33.83 5.75
C ALA A 226 -5.87 -34.19 6.17
N ALA A 227 -6.89 -33.49 5.66
CA ALA A 227 -8.29 -33.83 5.93
C ALA A 227 -8.72 -35.14 5.24
N VAL A 228 -8.13 -35.46 4.09
CA VAL A 228 -8.41 -36.70 3.32
C VAL A 228 -7.66 -37.92 3.87
N ASN A 229 -6.55 -37.74 4.59
CA ASN A 229 -5.83 -38.83 5.26
C ASN A 229 -6.24 -39.03 6.73
N TYR A 230 -7.12 -38.17 7.25
CA TYR A 230 -7.68 -38.26 8.61
C TYR A 230 -9.19 -38.58 8.60
N ALA A 231 -9.74 -38.95 7.44
CA ALA A 231 -11.08 -39.51 7.26
C ALA A 231 -10.98 -40.90 6.64
#